data_AF-A0A9E1HV98-F1
#
_entry.id   AF-A0A9E1HV98-F1
#
_cell.length_a   1.000
_cell.length_b   1.000
_cell.length_c   1.000
_cell.angle_alpha   90.00
_cell.angle_beta   90.00
_cell.angle_gamma   90.00
#
_symmetry.space_group_name_H-M   'P 1'
#
loop_
_entity.id
_entity.type
_entity.pdbx_description
1 polymer ?
#
loop_
_entity_poly.entity_id
_entity_poly.type
_entity_poly.pdbx_seq_one_letter_code
_entity_poly.pdbx_strand_id
1 'polypeptide(L)' 'MSEVRVKENESLDSALRRFKRSCAKAGVLSELRKREHYESPSVKRRKKSEAARAKKRKYR' A
#
# COMPACT_ATOMS: atom_id res chain seq x y z
N MET A 1 -2.38 -2.94 11.68
CA MET A 1 -2.47 -1.48 11.83
C MET A 1 -1.07 -0.93 12.06
N SER A 2 -0.74 0.20 11.44
CA SER A 2 0.59 0.82 11.52
C SER A 2 0.67 1.79 12.70
N GLU A 3 1.14 1.31 13.86
CA GLU A 3 1.45 2.17 15.00
C GLU A 3 2.86 2.78 14.82
N VAL A 4 3.00 4.10 15.00
CA VAL A 4 4.29 4.80 14.97
C VAL A 4 4.44 5.58 16.27
N ARG A 5 5.38 5.15 17.12
CA ARG A 5 5.73 5.87 18.34
C ARG A 5 6.66 7.03 18.01
N VAL A 6 6.30 8.22 18.50
CA VAL A 6 7.10 9.44 18.35
C VAL A 6 8.21 9.40 19.40
N LYS A 7 9.44 9.72 19.01
CA LYS A 7 10.58 9.83 19.94
C LYS A 7 10.68 11.27 20.46
N GLU A 8 11.24 11.45 21.65
CA GLU A 8 11.33 12.75 22.34
C GLU A 8 12.09 13.85 21.56
N ASN A 9 12.96 13.48 20.61
CA ASN A 9 13.74 14.39 19.77
C ASN A 9 13.27 14.42 18.29
N GLU A 10 12.03 14.02 17.98
CA GLU A 10 11.49 14.10 16.62
C GLU A 10 10.59 15.30 16.40
N SER A 11 10.73 15.94 15.23
CA SER A 11 9.73 16.88 14.73
C SER A 11 8.46 16.15 14.29
N LEU A 12 7.30 16.79 14.48
CA LEU A 12 6.00 16.24 14.10
C LEU A 12 5.94 15.83 12.61
N ASP A 13 6.56 16.60 11.72
CA ASP A 13 6.58 16.28 10.28
C ASP A 13 7.35 14.99 9.98
N SER A 14 8.45 14.72 10.71
CA SER A 14 9.21 13.48 10.56
C SER A 14 8.37 12.25 10.96
N ALA A 15 7.67 12.35 12.09
CA ALA A 15 6.75 11.30 12.55
C ALA A 15 5.63 11.04 11.53
N LEU A 16 5.01 12.10 10.98
CA LEU A 16 3.97 12.00 9.96
C LEU A 16 4.49 11.36 8.66
N ARG A 17 5.71 11.70 8.22
CA ARG A 17 6.34 11.07 7.05
C ARG A 17 6.57 9.57 7.25
N ARG A 18 7.00 9.14 8.44
CA ARG A 18 7.16 7.71 8.77
C ARG A 18 5.81 6.99 8.82
N PHE A 19 4.80 7.61 9.42
CA PHE A 19 3.45 7.08 9.45
C PHE A 19 2.88 6.88 8.04
N LYS A 20 2.98 7.91 7.17
CA LYS A 20 2.55 7.80 5.77
C LYS A 20 3.28 6.66 5.03
N ARG A 21 4.58 6.50 5.24
CA ARG A 21 5.34 5.36 4.67
C ARG A 21 4.89 4.01 5.23
N SER A 22 4.59 3.93 6.52
CA SER A 22 4.09 2.72 7.17
C SER A 22 2.72 2.32 6.60
N CYS A 23 1.80 3.27 6.45
CA CYS A 23 0.49 3.07 5.81
C CYS A 23 0.61 2.63 4.35
N ALA A 24 1.54 3.22 3.60
CA ALA A 24 1.81 2.86 2.21
C ALA A 24 2.39 1.42 2.11
N LYS A 25 3.33 1.06 3.00
CA LYS A 25 3.92 -0.28 3.06
C LYS A 25 2.90 -1.35 3.48
N ALA A 26 2.02 -1.01 4.42
CA ALA A 26 0.91 -1.87 4.83
C ALA A 26 -0.15 -2.04 3.73
N GLY A 27 -0.12 -1.22 2.67
CA GLY A 27 -1.04 -1.33 1.54
C GLY A 27 -2.48 -0.97 1.87
N VAL A 28 -2.74 -0.33 3.02
CA VAL A 28 -4.09 -0.02 3.54
C VAL A 28 -4.92 0.75 2.51
N LEU A 29 -4.34 1.78 1.89
CA LEU A 29 -5.01 2.56 0.85
C LEU A 29 -5.27 1.76 -0.43
N SER A 30 -4.38 0.84 -0.78
CA SER A 30 -4.53 -0.02 -1.96
C SER A 30 -5.60 -1.09 -1.75
N GLU A 31 -5.81 -1.52 -0.50
CA GLU A 31 -6.84 -2.47 -0.13
C GLU A 31 -8.22 -1.81 -0.10
N LEU A 32 -8.30 -0.60 0.43
CA LEU A 32 -9.53 0.20 0.45
C LEU A 32 -10.08 0.37 -0.97
N ARG A 33 -9.24 0.81 -1.92
CA ARG A 33 -9.61 0.93 -3.34
C ARG A 33 -10.05 -0.37 -4.01
N LYS A 34 -9.53 -1.52 -3.56
CA LYS A 34 -9.92 -2.84 -4.08
C LYS A 34 -11.25 -3.33 -3.52
N ARG A 35 -11.69 -2.76 -2.39
CA ARG A 35 -12.92 -3.11 -1.69
C ARG A 35 -14.06 -2.11 -1.93
N GLU A 36 -13.77 -0.96 -2.55
CA GLU A 36 -14.77 0.07 -2.91
C GLU A 36 -15.94 -0.50 -3.71
N HIS A 37 -15.67 -1.42 -4.63
CA HIS A 37 -16.69 -2.13 -5.41
C HIS A 37 -16.41 -3.63 -5.48
N TYR A 38 -17.48 -4.41 -5.63
CA TYR A 38 -17.34 -5.84 -5.86
C TYR A 38 -16.68 -6.10 -7.21
N GLU A 39 -15.62 -6.91 -7.19
CA GLU A 39 -15.03 -7.48 -8.40
C GLU A 39 -15.16 -8.99 -8.37
N SER A 40 -15.56 -9.56 -9.51
CA SER A 40 -15.66 -11.00 -9.67
C SER A 40 -14.30 -11.69 -9.46
N PRO A 41 -14.27 -12.95 -8.98
CA PRO A 41 -13.03 -13.66 -8.72
C PRO A 41 -12.11 -13.77 -9.95
N SER A 42 -12.69 -13.89 -11.14
CA SER A 42 -11.96 -13.93 -12.42
C SER A 42 -11.23 -12.62 -12.70
N VAL A 43 -11.92 -11.48 -12.53
CA VAL A 43 -11.32 -10.14 -12.72
C VAL A 43 -10.20 -9.88 -11.71
N LYS A 44 -10.38 -10.28 -10.45
CA LYS A 44 -9.33 -10.19 -9.42
C LYS A 44 -8.08 -11.00 -9.79
N ARG A 45 -8.26 -12.23 -10.29
CA ARG A 45 -7.15 -13.09 -10.76
C ARG A 45 -6.41 -12.47 -11.96
N ARG A 46 -7.15 -11.93 -12.93
CA ARG A 46 -6.58 -11.25 -14.11
C ARG A 46 -5.77 -10.02 -13.72
N LYS A 47 -6.32 -9.12 -12.89
CA LYS A 47 -5.61 -7.92 -12.41
C LYS A 47 -4.33 -8.27 -11.63
N LYS A 48 -4.35 -9.35 -10.85
CA LYS A 48 -3.16 -9.83 -10.11
C LYS A 48 -2.04 -10.28 -11.06
N SER A 49 -2.36 -11.03 -12.13
CA SER A 49 -1.37 -11.51 -13.09
C SER A 49 -0.80 -10.37 -13.95
N GLU A 50 -1.64 -9.42 -14.37
CA GLU A 50 -1.23 -8.20 -15.07
C GLU A 50 -0.27 -7.36 -14.23
N ALA A 51 -0.60 -7.12 -12.95
CA ALA A 51 0.27 -6.38 -12.03
C ALA A 51 1.64 -7.07 -11.85
N ALA A 52 1.68 -8.40 -11.76
CA ALA A 52 2.92 -9.17 -11.67
C ALA A 52 3.76 -9.07 -12.95
N ARG A 53 3.13 -9.15 -14.14
CA ARG A 53 3.80 -8.98 -15.43
C ARG A 53 4.36 -7.56 -15.60
N ALA A 54 3.58 -6.54 -15.26
CA ALA A 54 4.02 -5.15 -15.31
C ALA A 54 5.23 -4.91 -14.39
N LYS A 55 5.20 -5.48 -13.17
CA LYS A 55 6.33 -5.44 -12.25
C LYS A 55 7.57 -6.10 -12.86
N LYS A 56 7.45 -7.31 -13.42
CA LYS A 56 8.57 -8.02 -14.08
C LYS A 56 9.16 -7.23 -15.25
N ARG A 57 8.33 -6.57 -16.07
CA ARG A 57 8.78 -5.72 -17.18
C ARG A 57 9.55 -4.48 -16.72
N LYS A 58 9.22 -3.93 -15.55
CA LYS A 58 9.88 -2.75 -15.00
C LYS A 58 11.32 -3.02 -14.53
N TYR A 59 11.63 -4.26 -14.14
CA TYR A 59 12.95 -4.67 -13.67
C TYR A 59 13.81 -5.35 -14.74
N ARG A 60 13.30 -5.44 -15.98
CA ARG A 60 14.04 -5.92 -17.15
C ARG A 60 14.44 -4.72 -17.99
#